data_AF-A0ABD0RS13-F1
#
_entry.id   AF-A0ABD0RS13-F1
#
_cell.length_a   1.000
_cell.length_b   1.000
_cell.length_c   1.000
_cell.angle_alpha   90.00
_cell.angle_beta   90.00
_cell.angle_gamma   90.00
#
_symmetry.space_group_name_H-M   'P 1'
#
loop_
_entity.id
_entity.type
_entity.pdbx_description
1 polymer ?
#
loop_
_entity_poly.entity_id
_entity_poly.type
_entity_poly.pdbx_seq_one_letter_code
_entity_poly.pdbx_strand_id
1 'polypeptide(L)' 'MACGGHMSAPVCLIENDEKGKLRVKKEGKDILDGINQPVVVVSVVGLYRTGKSYIMNRLAGQQS' A
#
# COMPACT_ATOMS: atom_id res chain seq x y z
N MET A 1 -6.36 -2.62 -22.53
CA MET A 1 -5.96 -1.41 -21.77
C MET A 1 -5.30 -1.87 -20.48
N ALA A 2 -4.00 -1.67 -20.34
CA ALA A 2 -3.32 -1.93 -19.07
C ALA A 2 -3.53 -0.71 -18.18
N CYS A 3 -4.60 -0.70 -17.39
CA CYS A 3 -4.87 0.33 -16.38
C CYS A 3 -4.04 0.12 -15.10
N GLY A 4 -2.97 -0.66 -15.14
CA GLY A 4 -2.03 -0.81 -14.04
C GLY A 4 -1.11 0.41 -13.98
N GLY A 5 -1.66 1.54 -13.53
CA GLY A 5 -0.92 2.77 -13.32
C GLY A 5 0.26 2.52 -12.40
N HIS A 6 1.46 2.76 -12.91
CA HIS A 6 2.68 2.70 -12.13
C HIS A 6 2.60 3.75 -11.01
N MET A 7 2.20 3.36 -9.80
CA MET A 7 2.26 4.26 -8.64
C MET A 7 3.72 4.64 -8.40
N SER A 8 4.00 5.94 -8.38
CA SER A 8 5.37 6.45 -8.18
C SER A 8 5.87 6.25 -6.75
N ALA A 9 4.95 6.15 -5.79
CA ALA A 9 5.26 5.95 -4.37
C ALA A 9 4.13 5.18 -3.65
N PRO A 10 4.41 4.57 -2.49
CA PRO A 10 3.38 3.98 -1.64
C PRO A 10 2.40 5.04 -1.11
N VAL A 11 1.11 4.71 -1.10
CA VAL A 11 0.04 5.55 -0.52
C VAL A 11 -0.45 4.92 0.77
N CYS A 12 -0.61 5.72 1.82
CA CYS A 12 -1.20 5.25 3.07
C CYS A 12 -2.69 4.97 2.88
N LEU A 13 -3.15 3.75 3.20
CA LEU A 13 -4.56 3.38 3.14
C LEU A 13 -5.27 3.58 4.48
N ILE A 14 -4.65 3.11 5.56
CA ILE A 14 -5.15 3.25 6.93
C ILE A 14 -4.03 3.86 7.76
N GLU A 15 -4.30 5.00 8.38
CA GLU A 15 -3.41 5.63 9.35
C GLU A 15 -3.93 5.43 10.77
N ASN A 16 -2.99 5.46 11.72
CA ASN A 16 -3.31 5.66 13.12
C ASN A 16 -3.18 7.15 13.41
N ASP A 17 -4.27 7.83 13.73
CA ASP A 17 -4.24 9.28 13.99
C ASP A 17 -3.56 9.60 15.34
N GLU A 18 -3.37 10.89 15.62
CA GLU A 18 -2.75 11.37 16.85
C GLU A 18 -3.48 10.91 18.13
N LYS A 19 -4.75 10.48 18.01
CA LYS A 19 -5.60 9.99 19.10
C LYS A 19 -5.63 8.47 19.18
N GLY A 20 -4.81 7.77 18.40
CA GLY A 20 -4.79 6.31 18.38
C GLY A 20 -5.96 5.68 17.62
N LYS A 21 -6.70 6.46 16.82
CA LYS A 21 -7.85 5.96 16.05
C LYS A 21 -7.44 5.60 14.64
N LEU A 22 -7.94 4.46 14.17
CA LEU A 22 -7.78 4.03 12.79
C LEU A 22 -8.64 4.90 11.86
N ARG A 23 -8.02 5.45 10.83
CA ARG A 23 -8.71 6.26 9.81
C ARG A 23 -8.31 5.80 8.41
N VAL A 24 -9.31 5.63 7.56
CA VAL A 24 -9.09 5.38 6.14
C VAL A 24 -8.71 6.68 5.44
N LYS A 25 -7.62 6.69 4.69
CA LYS A 25 -7.23 7.82 3.85
C LYS A 25 -8.09 7.84 2.59
N LYS A 26 -8.67 9.00 2.29
CA LYS A 26 -9.49 9.20 1.09
C LYS A 26 -8.71 8.87 -0.19
N GLU A 27 -7.47 9.33 -0.28
CA GLU A 27 -6.59 9.09 -1.44
C GLU A 27 -6.40 7.59 -1.73
N GLY A 28 -6.06 6.79 -0.71
CA GLY A 28 -5.91 5.35 -0.87
C GLY A 28 -7.21 4.65 -1.28
N LYS A 29 -8.35 5.09 -0.75
CA LYS A 29 -9.67 4.58 -1.15
C LYS A 29 -10.00 4.93 -2.61
N ASP A 30 -9.82 6.19 -3.01
CA ASP A 30 -10.14 6.65 -4.36
C ASP A 30 -9.30 5.91 -5.43
N ILE A 31 -8.03 5.58 -5.13
CA ILE A 31 -7.19 4.74 -5.99
C ILE A 31 -7.80 3.33 -6.12
N LEU A 32 -8.17 2.71 -5.02
CA LEU A 32 -8.75 1.36 -5.02
C LEU A 32 -10.09 1.30 -5.76
N ASP A 33 -10.95 2.30 -5.57
CA ASP A 33 -12.25 2.41 -6.27
C ASP A 33 -12.07 2.52 -7.80
N GLY A 34 -10.93 3.05 -8.26
CA GLY A 34 -10.59 3.15 -9.69
C GLY A 34 -10.09 1.85 -10.33
N ILE A 35 -9.73 0.83 -9.54
CA ILE A 35 -9.20 -0.45 -10.03
C ILE A 35 -10.37 -1.39 -10.33
N ASN A 36 -10.66 -1.57 -11.61
CA ASN A 36 -11.76 -2.42 -12.08
C ASN A 36 -11.31 -3.85 -12.44
N GLN A 37 -10.01 -4.12 -12.38
CA GLN A 37 -9.41 -5.41 -12.72
C GLN A 37 -9.33 -6.27 -11.46
N PRO A 38 -9.40 -7.61 -11.57
CA PRO A 38 -9.10 -8.49 -10.45
C PRO A 38 -7.70 -8.21 -9.90
N VAL A 39 -7.58 -8.10 -8.57
CA VAL A 39 -6.32 -7.82 -7.89
C VAL A 39 -5.91 -8.98 -6.98
N VAL A 40 -4.61 -9.13 -6.80
CA VAL A 40 -4.03 -10.01 -5.77
C VAL A 40 -3.51 -9.12 -4.65
N VAL A 41 -3.96 -9.38 -3.42
CA VAL A 41 -3.56 -8.60 -2.24
C VAL A 41 -2.49 -9.36 -1.47
N VAL A 42 -1.36 -8.71 -1.22
CA VAL A 42 -0.26 -9.24 -0.39
C VAL A 42 -0.03 -8.29 0.78
N SER A 43 0.12 -8.84 1.99
CA SER A 43 0.37 -8.08 3.22
C SER A 43 1.56 -8.65 3.99
N VAL A 44 2.36 -7.77 4.57
CA VAL A 44 3.54 -8.12 5.40
C VAL A 44 3.37 -7.48 6.77
N VAL A 45 3.27 -8.30 7.81
CA VAL A 45 3.07 -7.89 9.20
C VAL A 45 4.20 -8.39 10.10
N GLY A 46 4.46 -7.69 11.21
CA GLY A 46 5.53 -8.05 12.16
C GLY A 46 6.05 -6.86 12.96
N LEU A 47 6.90 -7.14 13.94
CA LEU A 47 7.45 -6.16 14.88
C LEU A 47 8.13 -4.97 14.18
N TYR A 48 8.17 -3.82 14.86
CA TYR A 48 8.83 -2.63 14.32
C TYR A 48 10.31 -2.93 13.98
N ARG A 49 10.79 -2.38 12.86
CA ARG A 49 12.18 -2.54 12.35
C ARG A 49 12.65 -3.95 11.96
N THR A 50 11.74 -4.87 11.61
CA THR A 50 12.10 -6.19 11.05
C THR A 50 12.27 -6.23 9.53
N GLY A 51 12.48 -5.10 8.85
CA GLY A 51 12.69 -5.07 7.39
C GLY A 51 11.44 -5.31 6.53
N LYS A 52 10.24 -5.12 7.07
CA LYS A 52 8.98 -5.32 6.32
C LYS A 52 8.90 -4.52 5.01
N SER A 53 9.32 -3.25 5.04
CA SER A 53 9.34 -2.40 3.85
C SER A 53 10.32 -2.91 2.78
N TYR A 54 11.44 -3.51 3.18
CA TYR A 54 12.39 -4.13 2.25
C TYR A 54 11.74 -5.28 1.47
N ILE A 55 10.97 -6.15 2.14
CA ILE A 55 10.21 -7.22 1.47
C ILE A 55 9.21 -6.63 0.48
N MET A 56 8.44 -5.60 0.87
CA MET A 56 7.48 -4.95 -0.01
C MET A 56 8.13 -4.31 -1.24
N ASN A 57 9.29 -3.65 -1.07
CA ASN A 57 10.05 -3.07 -2.18
C ASN A 57 10.55 -4.15 -3.15
N ARG A 58 11.05 -5.28 -2.63
CA ARG A 58 11.47 -6.43 -3.46
C ARG A 58 10.30 -7.02 -4.24
N LEU A 59 9.11 -7.15 -3.61
CA LEU A 59 7.89 -7.61 -4.29
C LEU A 59 7.43 -6.64 -5.38
N ALA A 60 7.63 -5.33 -5.17
CA ALA A 60 7.37 -4.30 -6.18
C ALA A 60 8.46 -4.24 -7.28
N GLY A 61 9.46 -5.13 -7.27
CA GLY A 61 10.54 -5.15 -8.24
C GLY A 61 11.59 -4.05 -8.05
N GLN A 62 11.55 -3.30 -6.95
CA GLN A 62 12.56 -2.29 -6.63
C GLN A 62 13.85 -2.96 -6.12
N GLN A 63 15.00 -2.54 -6.64
CA GLN A 63 16.29 -3.20 -6.39
C GLN A 63 17.21 -2.54 -5.34
N SER A 64 16.81 -1.41 -4.74
CA SER A 64 17.62 -0.69 -3.74
C SER A 64 17.17 -0.91 -2.30
#